data_AF-A0A537R7A8-F1
#
_entry.id   AF-A0A537R7A8-F1
#
_cell.length_a   1.000
_cell.length_b   1.000
_cell.length_c   1.000
_cell.angle_alpha   90.00
_cell.angle_beta   90.00
_cell.angle_gamma   90.00
#
_symmetry.space_group_name_H-M   'P 1'
#
loop_
_entity.id
_entity.type
_entity.pdbx_description
1 polymer ?
#
loop_
_entity_poly.entity_id
_entity_poly.type
_entity_poly.pdbx_seq_one_letter_code
_entity_poly.pdbx_strand_id
1 'polypeptide(L)'
;MRKRLIVEGWRFLPHSYAIVNQWQLLALLRRNIALKVVDVPFYRPSWQTQAGLLEPAAEQALRSIEVAQPAESADVTMRVFYPFTFSPSRSRLTAVFATLEQQLIRKNHVSDLREYEQLRRRPPPANVKAVTPSQWSAEGFYRAGFDRDQVLVVPHGVDTATFHPMPDVRNNIR
;
A
#
# COMPACT_ATOMS: atom_id res chain seq x y z
N MET A 1 12.38 9.67 -19.06
CA MET A 1 13.08 8.84 -18.06
C MET A 1 12.08 7.90 -17.40
N ARG A 2 12.44 6.62 -17.21
CA ARG A 2 11.59 5.62 -16.53
C ARG A 2 11.54 5.92 -15.04
N LYS A 3 10.34 6.02 -14.46
CA LYS A 3 10.17 6.27 -13.01
C LYS A 3 10.62 5.05 -12.21
N ARG A 4 11.26 5.26 -11.06
CA ARG A 4 11.72 4.21 -10.15
C ARG A 4 10.80 4.12 -8.94
N LEU A 5 10.34 2.92 -8.61
CA LEU A 5 9.43 2.64 -7.51
C LEU A 5 9.97 1.46 -6.69
N ILE A 6 10.08 1.65 -5.39
CA ILE A 6 10.29 0.57 -4.42
C ILE A 6 8.98 0.33 -3.68
N VAL A 7 8.53 -0.92 -3.61
CA VAL A 7 7.36 -1.31 -2.81
C VAL A 7 7.81 -2.14 -1.61
N GLU A 8 7.63 -1.59 -0.43
CA GLU A 8 7.81 -2.29 0.86
C GLU A 8 6.46 -2.89 1.24
N GLY A 9 6.35 -4.22 1.37
CA GLY A 9 5.05 -4.81 1.68
C GLY A 9 5.04 -6.32 1.82
N TRP A 10 3.86 -6.85 2.12
CA TRP A 10 3.66 -8.29 2.22
C TRP A 10 3.31 -8.90 0.87
N ARG A 11 3.79 -10.11 0.62
CA ARG A 11 3.44 -10.95 -0.52
C ARG A 11 3.27 -12.40 -0.05
N PHE A 12 2.56 -13.18 -0.86
CA PHE A 12 2.29 -14.60 -0.68
C PHE A 12 1.63 -14.91 0.67
N LEU A 13 0.74 -14.05 1.16
CA LEU A 13 0.05 -14.20 2.44
C LEU A 13 -1.47 -14.04 2.19
N PRO A 14 -2.35 -14.92 2.72
CA PRO A 14 -3.80 -14.79 2.61
C PRO A 14 -4.33 -13.71 3.56
N HIS A 15 -3.84 -12.48 3.41
CA HIS A 15 -4.21 -11.32 4.20
C HIS A 15 -4.50 -10.14 3.26
N SER A 16 -5.52 -9.33 3.57
CA SER A 16 -6.02 -8.26 2.69
C SER A 16 -4.90 -7.33 2.16
N TYR A 17 -4.01 -6.86 3.02
CA TYR A 17 -2.86 -6.04 2.62
C TYR A 17 -1.94 -6.73 1.60
N ALA A 18 -1.65 -8.02 1.79
CA ALA A 18 -0.84 -8.78 0.85
C ALA A 18 -1.58 -9.02 -0.47
N ILE A 19 -2.89 -9.32 -0.42
CA ILE A 19 -3.70 -9.48 -1.64
C ILE A 19 -3.73 -8.17 -2.45
N VAL A 20 -4.02 -7.04 -1.81
CA VAL A 20 -3.96 -5.71 -2.43
C VAL A 20 -2.57 -5.46 -3.02
N ASN A 21 -1.52 -5.73 -2.26
CA ASN A 21 -0.15 -5.51 -2.70
C ASN A 21 0.21 -6.34 -3.94
N GLN A 22 -0.14 -7.62 -3.96
CA GLN A 22 0.13 -8.50 -5.10
C GLN A 22 -0.59 -8.04 -6.37
N TRP A 23 -1.88 -7.69 -6.27
CA TRP A 23 -2.64 -7.25 -7.44
C TRP A 23 -2.13 -5.90 -8.00
N GLN A 24 -1.75 -4.95 -7.13
CA GLN A 24 -1.13 -3.72 -7.63
C GLN A 24 0.24 -3.97 -8.26
N LEU A 25 1.05 -4.90 -7.73
CA LEU A 25 2.36 -5.23 -8.32
C LEU A 25 2.19 -5.83 -9.73
N LEU A 26 1.21 -6.73 -9.92
CA LEU A 26 0.84 -7.25 -11.23
C LEU A 26 0.34 -6.16 -12.19
N ALA A 27 -0.40 -5.17 -11.68
CA ALA A 27 -0.79 -4.01 -12.47
C ALA A 27 0.40 -3.11 -12.84
N LEU A 28 1.35 -2.91 -11.92
CA LEU A 28 2.56 -2.10 -12.12
C LEU A 28 3.55 -2.75 -13.07
N LEU A 29 3.68 -4.08 -13.08
CA LEU A 29 4.51 -4.83 -14.03
C LEU A 29 4.13 -4.59 -15.49
N ARG A 30 2.87 -4.19 -15.75
CA ARG A 30 2.36 -3.83 -17.08
C ARG A 30 2.62 -2.36 -17.45
N ARG A 31 3.32 -1.61 -16.61
CA ARG A 31 3.63 -0.18 -16.81
C ARG A 31 5.12 0.03 -17.04
N ASN A 32 5.48 1.14 -17.67
CA ASN A 32 6.87 1.54 -17.87
C ASN A 32 7.49 2.13 -16.58
N ILE A 33 7.67 1.29 -15.56
CA ILE A 33 8.22 1.63 -14.24
C ILE A 33 9.37 0.67 -13.93
N ALA A 34 10.46 1.19 -13.35
CA ALA A 34 11.49 0.36 -12.75
C ALA A 34 11.03 -0.02 -11.33
N LEU A 35 10.43 -1.21 -11.21
CA LEU A 35 9.81 -1.71 -9.99
C LEU A 35 10.79 -2.63 -9.25
N LYS A 36 10.98 -2.36 -7.96
CA LYS A 36 11.62 -3.29 -7.02
C LYS A 36 10.78 -3.47 -5.77
N VAL A 37 11.04 -4.53 -5.02
CA VAL A 37 10.31 -4.87 -3.79
C VAL A 37 11.23 -5.03 -2.58
N VAL A 38 10.66 -4.83 -1.40
CA VAL A 38 11.23 -5.23 -0.11
C VAL A 38 10.15 -6.01 0.63
N ASP A 39 10.40 -7.29 0.88
CA ASP A 39 9.50 -8.10 1.70
C ASP A 39 9.73 -7.74 3.18
N VAL A 40 8.71 -7.13 3.80
CA VAL A 40 8.79 -6.72 5.20
C VAL A 40 8.31 -7.85 6.13
N PRO A 41 8.82 -7.92 7.38
CA PRO A 41 8.35 -8.90 8.35
C PRO A 41 6.83 -8.86 8.55
N PHE A 42 6.22 -10.03 8.77
CA PHE A 42 4.80 -10.13 9.07
C PHE A 42 4.49 -9.62 10.48
N TYR A 43 3.28 -9.09 10.65
CA TYR A 43 2.83 -8.58 11.95
C TYR A 43 2.80 -9.68 13.02
N ARG A 44 2.32 -10.87 12.65
CA ARG A 44 2.39 -12.05 13.52
C ARG A 44 3.55 -12.95 13.08
N PRO A 45 4.50 -13.29 13.98
CA PRO A 45 5.61 -14.18 13.65
C PRO A 45 5.18 -15.58 13.21
N SER A 46 3.99 -16.02 13.60
CA SER A 46 3.42 -17.31 13.19
C SER A 46 2.82 -17.33 11.79
N TRP A 47 2.69 -16.17 11.14
CA TRP A 47 2.21 -16.11 9.76
C TRP A 47 3.28 -16.65 8.81
N GLN A 48 2.80 -17.41 7.81
CA GLN A 48 3.65 -18.07 6.83
C GLN A 48 3.16 -17.74 5.43
N THR A 49 4.09 -17.72 4.50
CA THR A 49 3.74 -17.59 3.09
C THR A 49 3.02 -18.84 2.60
N GLN A 50 2.07 -18.66 1.68
CA GLN A 50 1.28 -19.71 1.05
C GLN A 50 1.36 -19.56 -0.48
N ALA A 51 1.51 -20.69 -1.18
CA ALA A 51 1.42 -20.78 -2.62
C ALA A 51 0.00 -21.17 -3.07
N GLY A 52 -0.31 -20.94 -4.34
CA GLY A 52 -1.64 -21.20 -4.91
C GLY A 52 -2.69 -20.18 -4.48
N LEU A 53 -2.26 -18.95 -4.13
CA LEU A 53 -3.17 -17.83 -3.85
C LEU A 53 -3.60 -17.14 -5.14
N LEU A 54 -2.79 -17.25 -6.19
CA LEU A 54 -3.03 -16.67 -7.51
C LEU A 54 -2.73 -17.73 -8.59
N GLU A 55 -3.14 -17.44 -9.82
CA GLU A 55 -2.77 -18.24 -10.98
C GLU A 55 -1.23 -18.42 -11.07
N PRO A 56 -0.72 -19.59 -11.46
CA PRO A 56 0.73 -19.88 -11.45
C PRO A 56 1.58 -18.84 -12.19
N ALA A 57 1.10 -18.34 -13.32
CA ALA A 57 1.79 -17.29 -14.09
C ALA A 57 1.90 -15.96 -13.33
N ALA A 58 0.87 -15.60 -12.57
CA ALA A 58 0.87 -14.40 -11.75
C ALA A 58 1.82 -14.54 -10.55
N GLU A 59 1.83 -15.69 -9.87
CA GLU A 59 2.80 -15.96 -8.80
C GLU A 59 4.24 -15.92 -9.32
N GLN A 60 4.50 -16.52 -10.49
CA GLN A 60 5.82 -16.48 -11.11
C GLN A 60 6.25 -15.05 -11.46
N ALA A 61 5.34 -14.24 -12.00
CA ALA A 61 5.61 -12.84 -12.30
C ALA A 61 5.90 -12.00 -11.02
N LEU A 62 5.22 -12.30 -9.90
CA LEU A 62 5.53 -11.66 -8.63
C LEU A 62 6.90 -12.08 -8.09
N ARG A 63 7.25 -13.37 -8.19
CA ARG A 63 8.54 -13.89 -7.74
C ARG A 63 9.73 -13.35 -8.54
N SER A 64 9.51 -12.98 -9.81
CA SER A 64 10.56 -12.41 -10.66
C SER A 64 10.82 -10.93 -10.45
N ILE A 65 10.02 -10.23 -9.62
CA ILE A 65 10.28 -8.82 -9.30
C ILE A 65 11.59 -8.70 -8.53
N GLU A 66 12.47 -7.82 -9.00
CA GLU A 66 13.77 -7.58 -8.39
C GLU A 66 13.62 -7.07 -6.95
N VAL A 67 14.46 -7.59 -6.04
CA VAL A 67 14.53 -7.12 -4.65
C VAL A 67 15.42 -5.88 -4.60
N ALA A 68 14.96 -4.83 -3.94
CA ALA A 68 15.75 -3.63 -3.74
C ALA A 68 16.95 -3.92 -2.82
N GLN A 69 18.12 -3.37 -3.16
CA GLN A 69 19.31 -3.53 -2.31
C GLN A 69 19.12 -2.75 -1.00
N PRO A 70 19.79 -3.18 0.09
CA PRO A 70 19.86 -2.37 1.30
C PRO A 70 20.30 -0.94 0.95
N ALA A 71 19.68 0.05 1.57
CA ALA A 71 19.97 1.47 1.34
C ALA A 71 19.61 2.02 -0.06
N GLU A 72 19.05 1.23 -0.97
CA GLU A 72 18.62 1.71 -2.29
C GLU A 72 17.52 2.78 -2.16
N SER A 73 17.52 3.75 -3.09
CA SER A 73 16.54 4.83 -3.15
C SER A 73 15.92 4.94 -4.54
N ALA A 74 14.69 5.43 -4.59
CA ALA A 74 13.90 5.58 -5.81
C ALA A 74 13.23 6.95 -5.86
N ASP A 75 12.41 7.17 -6.90
CA ASP A 75 11.57 8.37 -6.95
C ASP A 75 10.47 8.31 -5.87
N VAL A 76 9.94 7.10 -5.63
CA VAL A 76 8.91 6.83 -4.64
C VAL A 76 9.19 5.51 -3.93
N THR A 77 9.00 5.48 -2.61
CA THR A 77 8.80 4.25 -1.84
C THR A 77 7.34 4.15 -1.44
N MET A 78 6.65 3.09 -1.81
CA MET A 78 5.27 2.78 -1.41
C MET A 78 5.26 1.69 -0.34
N ARG A 79 4.58 1.93 0.78
CA ARG A 79 4.43 0.97 1.88
C ARG A 79 3.05 0.34 1.89
N VAL A 80 2.98 -0.97 1.97
CA VAL A 80 1.75 -1.76 1.83
C VAL A 80 1.79 -2.91 2.84
N PHE A 81 1.81 -2.56 4.11
CA PHE A 81 1.87 -3.49 5.23
C PHE A 81 1.29 -2.85 6.49
N TYR A 82 1.08 -3.67 7.51
CA TYR A 82 0.60 -3.26 8.82
C TYR A 82 1.53 -3.80 9.92
N PRO A 83 1.78 -3.08 11.03
CA PRO A 83 1.35 -1.71 11.32
C PRO A 83 1.98 -0.68 10.38
N PHE A 84 1.37 0.49 10.26
CA PHE A 84 1.83 1.57 9.39
C PHE A 84 3.07 2.25 9.97
N THR A 85 3.88 2.81 9.09
CA THR A 85 4.86 3.84 9.45
C THR A 85 4.86 4.95 8.41
N PHE A 86 4.81 6.18 8.89
CA PHE A 86 4.84 7.43 8.13
C PHE A 86 6.23 8.09 8.18
N SER A 87 7.22 7.39 8.70
CA SER A 87 8.60 7.87 8.75
C SER A 87 9.16 7.99 7.32
N PRO A 88 9.85 9.09 6.96
CA PRO A 88 10.43 9.23 5.62
C PRO A 88 11.34 8.05 5.25
N SER A 89 11.29 7.68 3.97
CA SER A 89 12.21 6.69 3.39
C SER A 89 13.43 7.42 2.82
N ARG A 90 14.33 6.67 2.18
CA ARG A 90 15.46 7.24 1.42
C ARG A 90 15.05 7.76 0.04
N SER A 91 13.83 7.45 -0.41
CA SER A 91 13.29 7.93 -1.68
C SER A 91 12.81 9.38 -1.57
N ARG A 92 12.64 10.04 -2.72
CA ARG A 92 12.17 11.44 -2.76
C ARG A 92 10.78 11.61 -2.12
N LEU A 93 9.91 10.62 -2.31
CA LEU A 93 8.57 10.57 -1.75
C LEU A 93 8.35 9.23 -1.04
N THR A 94 7.71 9.27 0.13
CA THR A 94 7.16 8.09 0.78
C THR A 94 5.64 8.11 0.65
N ALA A 95 5.07 7.04 0.12
CA ALA A 95 3.64 6.80 0.09
C ALA A 95 3.30 5.64 1.03
N VAL A 96 2.23 5.75 1.81
CA VAL A 96 1.81 4.72 2.77
C VAL A 96 0.37 4.35 2.47
N PHE A 97 0.16 3.14 1.95
CA PHE A 97 -1.17 2.59 1.80
C PHE A 97 -1.71 2.17 3.16
N ALA A 98 -2.84 2.74 3.56
CA ALA A 98 -3.49 2.44 4.83
C ALA A 98 -5.02 2.61 4.74
N THR A 99 -5.72 1.76 5.48
CA THR A 99 -7.17 1.82 5.70
C THR A 99 -7.45 2.25 7.13
N LEU A 100 -8.38 3.19 7.30
CA LEU A 100 -8.88 3.63 8.60
C LEU A 100 -10.38 3.35 8.66
N GLU A 101 -10.75 2.11 8.98
CA GLU A 101 -12.16 1.69 8.95
C GLU A 101 -13.04 2.49 9.92
N GLN A 102 -12.43 3.05 10.97
CA GLN A 102 -13.09 3.85 12.01
C GLN A 102 -12.73 5.34 11.96
N GLN A 103 -12.14 5.80 10.85
CA GLN A 103 -11.67 7.19 10.70
C GLN A 103 -10.71 7.64 11.84
N LEU A 104 -9.92 6.71 12.37
CA LEU A 104 -9.00 6.99 13.47
C LEU A 104 -7.71 6.19 13.34
N ILE A 105 -6.57 6.88 13.48
CA ILE A 105 -5.28 6.23 13.71
C ILE A 105 -5.20 5.87 15.19
N ARG A 106 -5.15 4.58 15.50
CA ARG A 106 -4.99 4.06 16.86
C ARG A 106 -3.53 3.70 17.11
N LYS A 107 -3.14 3.63 18.39
CA LYS A 107 -1.77 3.26 18.81
C LYS A 107 -1.28 1.95 18.18
N ASN A 108 -2.15 0.94 18.08
CA ASN A 108 -1.82 -0.35 17.49
C ASN A 108 -1.67 -0.32 15.96
N HIS A 109 -2.16 0.74 15.30
CA HIS A 109 -2.03 0.91 13.85
C HIS A 109 -0.65 1.42 13.42
N VAL A 110 0.18 1.91 14.34
CA VAL A 110 1.50 2.47 14.04
C VAL A 110 2.58 1.56 14.61
N SER A 111 3.67 1.35 13.87
CA SER A 111 4.73 0.41 14.26
C SER A 111 5.55 0.87 15.46
N ASP A 112 5.60 2.19 15.72
CA ASP A 112 6.36 2.79 16.81
C ASP A 112 5.46 3.74 17.65
N LEU A 113 5.50 3.58 18.97
CA LEU A 113 4.76 4.43 19.91
C LEU A 113 5.21 5.90 19.84
N ARG A 114 6.50 6.17 19.63
CA ARG A 114 7.02 7.53 19.47
C ARG A 114 6.46 8.17 18.21
N GLU A 115 6.35 7.41 17.13
CA GLU A 115 5.74 7.88 15.88
C GLU A 115 4.25 8.18 16.08
N TYR A 116 3.52 7.30 16.77
CA TYR A 116 2.12 7.55 17.14
C TYR A 116 1.94 8.84 17.94
N GLU A 117 2.74 9.06 18.99
CA GLU A 117 2.68 10.30 19.77
C GLU A 117 3.09 11.55 18.98
N GLN A 118 3.97 11.40 17.98
CA GLN A 118 4.32 12.51 17.07
C GLN A 118 3.16 12.88 16.14
N LEU A 119 2.50 11.89 15.54
CA LEU A 119 1.34 12.11 14.65
C LEU A 119 0.20 12.83 15.36
N ARG A 120 0.03 12.60 16.68
CA ARG A 120 -0.96 13.33 17.49
C ARG A 120 -0.64 14.81 17.70
N ARG A 121 0.61 15.21 17.49
CA ARG A 121 1.09 16.60 17.71
C ARG A 121 1.23 17.37 16.41
N ARG A 122 1.62 16.69 15.33
CA ARG A 122 1.87 17.29 14.02
C ARG A 122 1.68 16.27 12.89
N PRO A 123 1.27 16.70 11.69
CA PRO A 123 1.29 15.84 10.53
C PRO A 123 2.70 15.31 10.22
N PRO A 124 2.80 14.22 9.42
CA PRO A 124 4.09 13.80 8.90
C PRO A 124 4.64 14.84 7.91
N PRO A 125 5.94 14.77 7.56
CA PRO A 125 6.56 15.67 6.60
C PRO A 125 5.82 15.70 5.24
N ALA A 126 5.87 16.83 4.52
CA ALA A 126 5.13 17.03 3.27
C ALA A 126 5.46 16.01 2.16
N ASN A 127 6.66 15.42 2.19
CA ASN A 127 7.10 14.36 1.27
C ASN A 127 6.62 12.94 1.69
N VAL A 128 5.78 12.85 2.71
CA VAL A 128 5.08 11.64 3.12
C VAL A 128 3.61 11.80 2.75
N LYS A 129 3.07 10.83 2.04
CA LYS A 129 1.69 10.79 1.56
C LYS A 129 0.97 9.56 2.12
N ALA A 130 -0.24 9.74 2.63
CA ALA A 130 -1.16 8.65 2.88
C ALA A 130 -1.88 8.29 1.57
N VAL A 131 -1.99 7.01 1.26
CA VAL A 131 -2.75 6.49 0.12
C VAL A 131 -3.85 5.61 0.67
N THR A 132 -5.08 5.81 0.22
CA THR A 132 -6.23 5.14 0.82
C THR A 132 -7.32 4.88 -0.21
N PRO A 133 -8.11 3.80 -0.09
CA PRO A 133 -9.00 3.40 -1.17
C PRO A 133 -10.34 4.15 -1.20
N SER A 134 -10.66 4.94 -0.17
CA SER A 134 -11.96 5.58 -0.07
C SER A 134 -11.92 6.94 0.63
N GLN A 135 -12.92 7.77 0.34
CA GLN A 135 -13.14 9.03 1.05
C GLN A 135 -13.41 8.78 2.54
N TRP A 136 -14.12 7.71 2.88
CA TRP A 136 -14.37 7.33 4.28
C TRP A 136 -13.07 7.18 5.07
N SER A 137 -12.10 6.46 4.52
CA SER A 137 -10.81 6.25 5.15
C SER A 137 -9.95 7.53 5.15
N ALA A 138 -10.07 8.36 4.10
CA ALA A 138 -9.40 9.66 3.99
C ALA A 138 -9.72 10.59 5.17
N GLU A 139 -10.99 10.62 5.61
CA GLU A 139 -11.43 11.42 6.77
C GLU A 139 -10.63 11.10 8.04
N GLY A 140 -10.20 9.85 8.22
CA GLY A 140 -9.37 9.48 9.37
C GLY A 140 -7.98 10.13 9.36
N PHE A 141 -7.39 10.32 8.17
CA PHE A 141 -6.11 11.02 8.04
C PHE A 141 -6.27 12.52 8.25
N TYR A 142 -7.35 13.12 7.73
CA TYR A 142 -7.64 14.54 7.96
C TYR A 142 -7.87 14.82 9.46
N ARG A 143 -8.61 13.96 10.16
CA ARG A 143 -8.78 14.04 11.63
C ARG A 143 -7.46 13.87 12.38
N ALA A 144 -6.52 13.12 11.83
CA ALA A 144 -5.16 12.98 12.36
C ALA A 144 -4.22 14.14 11.99
N GLY A 145 -4.71 15.16 11.28
CA GLY A 145 -3.98 16.39 10.97
C GLY A 145 -3.21 16.37 9.65
N PHE A 146 -3.36 15.36 8.79
CA PHE A 146 -2.73 15.33 7.47
C PHE A 146 -3.32 16.43 6.57
N ASP A 147 -2.47 17.10 5.81
CA ASP A 147 -2.92 18.07 4.81
C ASP A 147 -3.67 17.39 3.66
N ARG A 148 -4.55 18.14 2.98
CA ARG A 148 -5.36 17.59 1.87
C ARG A 148 -4.50 17.04 0.73
N ASP A 149 -3.38 17.68 0.44
CA ASP A 149 -2.43 17.23 -0.58
C ASP A 149 -1.57 16.04 -0.11
N GLN A 150 -1.57 15.73 1.19
CA GLN A 150 -0.92 14.55 1.76
C GLN A 150 -1.76 13.28 1.66
N VAL A 151 -3.06 13.37 1.40
CA VAL A 151 -3.96 12.21 1.35
C VAL A 151 -4.43 11.97 -0.08
N LEU A 152 -3.99 10.85 -0.65
CA LEU A 152 -4.33 10.42 -2.01
C LEU A 152 -5.41 9.33 -1.95
N VAL A 153 -6.61 9.65 -2.44
CA VAL A 153 -7.69 8.66 -2.55
C VAL A 153 -7.57 7.91 -3.87
N VAL A 154 -7.18 6.64 -3.81
CA VAL A 154 -6.96 5.76 -4.96
C VAL A 154 -7.77 4.47 -4.76
N PRO A 155 -8.99 4.38 -5.32
CA PRO A 155 -9.82 3.18 -5.20
C PRO A 155 -9.13 1.93 -5.71
N HIS A 156 -9.47 0.78 -5.12
CA HIS A 156 -9.00 -0.51 -5.64
C HIS A 156 -9.54 -0.73 -7.06
N GLY A 157 -8.63 -1.10 -7.96
CA GLY A 157 -9.00 -1.55 -9.29
C GLY A 157 -9.64 -2.94 -9.24
N VAL A 158 -10.39 -3.25 -10.29
CA VAL A 158 -10.97 -4.57 -10.53
C VAL A 158 -10.42 -5.14 -11.83
N ASP A 159 -10.10 -6.43 -11.84
CA ASP A 159 -9.83 -7.14 -13.08
C ASP A 159 -11.15 -7.44 -13.80
N THR A 160 -11.40 -6.72 -14.89
CA THR A 160 -12.66 -6.81 -15.65
C THR A 160 -12.76 -8.04 -16.54
N ALA A 161 -11.65 -8.76 -16.75
CA ALA A 161 -11.68 -10.06 -17.41
C ALA A 161 -12.21 -11.16 -16.48
N THR A 162 -12.01 -11.00 -15.17
CA THR A 162 -12.54 -11.91 -14.15
C THR A 162 -13.92 -11.44 -13.68
N PHE A 163 -14.02 -10.17 -13.27
CA PHE A 163 -15.25 -9.54 -12.78
C PHE A 163 -15.85 -8.65 -13.87
N HIS A 164 -16.65 -9.28 -14.73
CA HIS A 164 -17.27 -8.59 -15.85
C HIS A 164 -18.19 -7.47 -15.37
N PRO A 165 -18.06 -6.25 -15.92
CA PRO A 165 -19.00 -5.19 -15.61
C PRO A 165 -20.40 -5.61 -16.05
N MET A 166 -21.41 -5.27 -15.25
CA MET A 166 -22.82 -5.41 -15.59
C MET A 166 -23.45 -4.02 -15.73
N PRO A 167 -23.30 -3.34 -16.89
CA PRO A 167 -23.71 -1.96 -17.06
C PRO A 167 -25.21 -1.76 -16.76
N ASP A 168 -26.04 -2.72 -17.15
CA ASP A 168 -27.50 -2.67 -16.99
C ASP A 168 -27.95 -2.73 -15.52
N VAL A 169 -27.13 -3.36 -14.67
CA VAL A 169 -27.41 -3.48 -13.23
C VAL A 169 -26.81 -2.30 -12.45
N ARG A 170 -25.74 -1.68 -12.96
CA ARG A 170 -25.02 -0.60 -12.27
C ARG A 170 -25.91 0.58 -11.89
N ASN A 171 -26.87 0.96 -12.73
CA ASN A 171 -27.78 2.07 -12.44
C ASN A 171 -28.83 1.73 -11.37
N ASN A 172 -28.99 0.44 -11.04
CA ASN A 172 -29.99 -0.08 -10.11
C ASN A 172 -29.40 -0.46 -8.74
N ILE A 173 -28.08 -0.40 -8.57
CA ILE A 173 -27.39 -0.64 -7.30
C ILE A 173 -26.91 0.72 -6.77
N ARG A 174 -27.50 1.17 -5.66
CA ARG A 174 -27.08 2.37 -4.90
C ARG A 174 -26.13 1.97 -3.78
#